data_AF-V5YMQ8-F1
#
_entry.id   AF-V5YMQ8-F1
#
_cell.length_a   1.000
_cell.length_b   1.000
_cell.length_c   1.000
_cell.angle_alpha   90.00
_cell.angle_beta   90.00
_cell.angle_gamma   90.00
#
_symmetry.space_group_name_H-M   'P 1'
#
loop_
_entity.id
_entity.type
_entity.pdbx_description
1 polymer ?
#
loop_
_entity_poly.entity_id
_entity_poly.type
_entity_poly.pdbx_seq_one_letter_code
_entity_poly.pdbx_strand_id
1 'polypeptide(L)'
;MSFEYIQKYYGVPAERGRQVTCYGEPGVIVGSDGHYLCVVMDGDRSGEERRYHPTDKVVYGEIVDAPALREWKCLAPWRDEWDDAAWFSVTASTRSKARYKAYLELSDVSDMSGKDMIRIRVKAARPFKPSASAVPSSDDDIDSDLPF
;
A
#
# COMPACT_ATOMS: atom_id res chain seq x y z
N MET A 1 2.43 12.03 5.16
CA MET A 1 1.77 13.31 4.79
C MET A 1 0.41 12.97 4.19
N SER A 2 -0.65 13.68 4.58
CA SER A 2 -2.05 13.38 4.20
C SER A 2 -2.51 14.24 3.01
N PHE A 3 -3.59 13.81 2.35
CA PHE A 3 -4.26 14.57 1.29
C PHE A 3 -4.69 15.97 1.74
N GLU A 4 -5.07 16.13 3.01
CA GLU A 4 -5.45 17.43 3.59
C GLU A 4 -4.33 18.47 3.47
N TYR A 5 -3.06 18.06 3.62
CA TYR A 5 -1.94 18.96 3.43
C TYR A 5 -1.86 19.45 1.98
N ILE A 6 -2.00 18.55 1.01
CA ILE A 6 -1.97 18.89 -0.42
C ILE A 6 -3.12 19.83 -0.78
N GLN A 7 -4.33 19.54 -0.29
CA GLN A 7 -5.50 20.39 -0.49
C GLN A 7 -5.28 21.79 0.08
N LYS A 8 -4.74 21.90 1.29
CA LYS A 8 -4.51 23.18 1.97
C LYS A 8 -3.35 23.97 1.35
N TYR A 9 -2.28 23.29 0.94
CA TYR A 9 -1.06 23.93 0.44
C TYR A 9 -1.18 24.34 -1.03
N TYR A 10 -1.74 23.48 -1.87
CA TYR A 10 -1.86 23.73 -3.32
C TYR A 10 -3.26 24.19 -3.75
N GLY A 11 -4.27 24.10 -2.89
CA GLY A 11 -5.64 24.51 -3.22
C GLY A 11 -6.34 23.59 -4.22
N VAL A 12 -5.87 22.35 -4.37
CA VAL A 12 -6.39 21.38 -5.35
C VAL A 12 -7.31 20.36 -4.68
N PRO A 13 -8.35 19.85 -5.38
CA PRO A 13 -9.29 18.87 -4.83
C PRO A 13 -8.68 17.46 -4.83
N ALA A 14 -7.51 17.28 -4.22
CA ALA A 14 -6.80 16.01 -4.17
C ALA A 14 -7.41 15.06 -3.12
N GLU A 15 -8.09 14.02 -3.58
CA GLU A 15 -8.72 13.00 -2.74
C GLU A 15 -8.48 11.60 -3.32
N ARG A 16 -8.36 10.60 -2.45
CA ARG A 16 -8.24 9.19 -2.87
C ARG A 16 -9.50 8.77 -3.64
N GLY A 17 -9.31 8.14 -4.79
CA GLY A 17 -10.39 7.72 -5.69
C GLY A 17 -10.79 8.78 -6.72
N ARG A 18 -10.28 10.00 -6.63
CA ARG A 18 -10.57 10.99 -7.67
C ARG A 18 -9.84 10.64 -8.96
N GLN A 19 -10.59 10.64 -10.06
CA GLN A 19 -10.04 10.50 -11.39
C GLN A 19 -9.26 11.77 -11.75
N VAL A 20 -8.11 11.58 -12.35
CA VAL A 20 -7.24 12.65 -12.82
C VAL A 20 -6.74 12.34 -14.22
N THR A 21 -6.55 13.37 -15.02
CA THR A 21 -5.84 13.26 -16.29
C THR A 21 -4.49 13.94 -16.12
N CYS A 22 -3.42 13.16 -16.05
CA CYS A 22 -2.06 13.67 -15.93
C CYS A 22 -1.40 13.58 -17.31
N TYR A 23 -0.90 14.70 -17.84
CA TYR A 23 -0.19 14.71 -19.13
C TYR A 23 -0.99 14.14 -20.32
N GLY A 24 -2.32 14.18 -20.26
CA GLY A 24 -3.21 13.62 -21.30
C GLY A 24 -3.57 12.14 -21.10
N GLU A 25 -3.00 11.48 -20.09
CA GLU A 25 -3.32 10.09 -19.73
C GLU A 25 -4.29 10.05 -18.54
N PRO A 26 -5.43 9.33 -18.64
CA PRO A 26 -6.37 9.18 -17.54
C PRO A 26 -5.83 8.21 -16.48
N GLY A 27 -6.07 8.54 -15.22
CA GLY A 27 -5.70 7.75 -14.06
C GLY A 27 -6.55 8.07 -12.83
N VAL A 28 -6.27 7.39 -11.72
CA VAL A 28 -6.98 7.52 -10.45
C VAL A 28 -5.99 7.75 -9.32
N ILE A 29 -6.26 8.74 -8.47
CA ILE A 29 -5.47 9.01 -7.27
C ILE A 29 -5.68 7.85 -6.28
N VAL A 30 -4.59 7.17 -5.93
CA VAL A 30 -4.61 6.06 -4.97
C VAL A 30 -3.98 6.42 -3.63
N GLY A 31 -3.09 7.41 -3.61
CA GLY A 31 -2.31 7.80 -2.44
C GLY A 31 -1.67 9.17 -2.59
N SER A 32 -0.99 9.61 -1.53
CA SER A 32 -0.17 10.82 -1.52
C SER A 32 1.16 10.51 -0.84
N ASP A 33 2.27 10.95 -1.45
CA ASP A 33 3.61 10.83 -0.90
C ASP A 33 4.25 12.23 -0.81
N GLY A 34 4.19 12.82 0.38
CA GLY A 34 4.69 14.18 0.62
C GLY A 34 3.94 15.24 -0.19
N HIS A 35 4.65 15.84 -1.13
CA HIS A 35 4.15 16.86 -2.07
C HIS A 35 3.63 16.27 -3.38
N TYR A 36 3.62 14.95 -3.53
CA TYR A 36 3.25 14.26 -4.77
C TYR A 36 1.98 13.43 -4.59
N LEU A 37 1.19 13.34 -5.67
CA LEU A 37 0.07 12.43 -5.80
C LEU A 37 0.55 11.11 -6.37
N CYS A 38 0.14 10.01 -5.76
CA CYS A 38 0.30 8.68 -6.33
C CYS A 38 -0.93 8.38 -7.17
N VAL A 39 -0.74 8.29 -8.49
CA VAL A 39 -1.79 8.07 -9.48
C VAL A 39 -1.53 6.74 -10.19
N VAL A 40 -2.56 5.91 -10.31
CA VAL A 40 -2.53 4.72 -11.15
C VAL A 40 -3.17 5.07 -12.49
N MET A 41 -2.44 4.92 -13.58
CA MET A 41 -2.96 5.18 -14.92
C MET A 41 -3.84 4.02 -15.39
N ASP A 42 -4.95 4.34 -16.05
CA ASP A 42 -5.91 3.32 -16.52
C ASP A 42 -5.35 2.49 -17.69
N GLY A 43 -4.50 3.11 -18.52
CA GLY A 43 -3.81 2.44 -19.63
C GLY A 43 -2.69 1.47 -19.20
N ASP A 44 -2.20 1.58 -17.96
CA ASP A 44 -1.10 0.74 -17.48
C ASP A 44 -1.63 -0.60 -16.94
N ARG A 45 -1.44 -1.67 -17.73
CA ARG A 45 -1.78 -3.05 -17.30
C ARG A 45 -1.01 -3.48 -16.04
N SER A 46 0.16 -2.89 -15.80
CA SER A 46 0.97 -3.08 -14.61
C SER A 46 0.29 -2.52 -13.35
N GLY A 47 -0.58 -1.51 -13.51
CA GLY A 47 -1.19 -0.80 -12.38
C GLY A 47 -0.15 -0.09 -11.51
N GLU A 48 0.93 0.38 -12.12
CA GLU A 48 1.99 1.11 -11.44
C GLU A 48 1.49 2.46 -10.91
N GLU A 49 1.91 2.77 -9.69
CA GLU A 49 1.63 4.04 -9.04
C GLU A 49 2.73 5.02 -9.45
N ARG A 50 2.36 6.03 -10.24
CA ARG A 50 3.28 7.08 -10.67
C ARG A 50 3.08 8.33 -9.82
N ARG A 51 4.18 9.01 -9.50
CA ARG A 51 4.17 10.24 -8.70
C ARG A 51 3.99 11.43 -9.63
N TYR A 52 2.97 12.24 -9.37
CA TYR A 52 2.70 13.49 -10.09
C TYR A 52 2.64 14.66 -9.13
N HIS A 53 3.14 15.82 -9.57
CA HIS A 53 3.00 17.04 -8.78
C HIS A 53 1.55 17.55 -8.90
N PRO A 54 0.88 17.92 -7.79
CA PRO A 54 -0.55 18.23 -7.78
C PRO A 54 -0.97 19.38 -8.70
N THR A 55 -0.05 20.29 -9.03
CA THR A 55 -0.30 21.45 -9.90
C THR A 55 0.25 21.30 -11.32
N ASP A 56 0.95 20.20 -11.63
CA ASP A 56 1.67 20.07 -12.89
C ASP A 56 0.87 19.26 -13.92
N LYS A 57 0.16 19.97 -14.82
CA LYS A 57 -0.64 19.37 -15.90
C LYS A 57 -1.57 18.24 -15.43
N VAL A 58 -2.16 18.42 -14.25
CA VAL A 58 -3.16 17.53 -13.67
C VAL A 58 -4.53 18.16 -13.83
N VAL A 59 -5.44 17.46 -14.50
CA VAL A 59 -6.86 17.83 -14.55
C VAL A 59 -7.61 16.93 -13.60
N TYR A 60 -8.28 17.52 -12.60
CA TYR A 60 -9.07 16.79 -11.62
C TYR A 60 -10.49 16.59 -12.14
N GLY A 61 -10.98 15.36 -12.08
CA GLY A 61 -12.32 14.98 -12.48
C GLY A 61 -13.20 14.55 -11.31
N GLU A 62 -14.09 13.59 -11.59
CA GLU A 62 -15.04 13.06 -10.64
C GLU A 62 -14.40 12.08 -9.64
N ILE A 63 -15.11 11.84 -8.53
CA ILE A 63 -14.75 10.79 -7.57
C ILE A 63 -15.22 9.46 -8.14
N VAL A 64 -14.28 8.53 -8.26
CA VAL A 64 -14.48 7.16 -8.74
C VAL A 64 -14.05 6.20 -7.64
N ASP A 65 -14.53 4.96 -7.69
CA ASP A 65 -14.14 3.96 -6.71
C ASP A 65 -12.66 3.58 -6.92
N ALA A 66 -11.81 3.95 -5.96
CA ALA A 66 -10.38 3.69 -6.04
C ALA A 66 -10.14 2.18 -5.99
N PRO A 67 -9.22 1.62 -6.81
CA PRO A 67 -8.83 0.24 -6.62
C PRO A 67 -8.30 0.05 -5.19
N ALA A 68 -8.89 -0.88 -4.44
CA ALA A 68 -8.49 -1.19 -3.07
C ALA A 68 -7.07 -1.76 -3.05
N LEU A 69 -6.06 -0.88 -2.97
CA LEU A 69 -4.67 -1.26 -2.78
C LEU A 69 -4.53 -1.91 -1.41
N ARG A 70 -4.02 -3.14 -1.42
CA ARG A 70 -3.70 -3.93 -0.22
C ARG A 70 -2.19 -4.14 -0.19
N GLU A 71 -1.67 -4.32 1.01
CA GLU A 71 -0.27 -4.69 1.19
C GLU A 71 -0.10 -6.20 1.02
N TRP A 72 0.92 -6.58 0.25
CA TRP A 72 1.28 -7.95 -0.03
C TRP A 72 2.74 -8.17 0.37
N LYS A 73 3.02 -9.26 1.08
CA LYS A 73 4.38 -9.70 1.33
C LYS A 73 4.82 -10.64 0.21
N CYS A 74 5.96 -10.33 -0.39
CA CYS A 74 6.55 -11.05 -1.50
C CYS A 74 7.92 -11.61 -1.08
N LEU A 75 8.23 -12.81 -1.57
CA LEU A 75 9.49 -13.50 -1.32
C LEU A 75 10.12 -13.89 -2.66
N ALA A 76 11.39 -13.52 -2.81
CA ALA A 76 12.18 -13.85 -3.99
C ALA A 76 12.38 -15.37 -4.11
N PRO A 77 12.44 -15.93 -5.33
CA PRO A 77 12.58 -17.37 -5.55
C PRO A 77 13.80 -18.03 -4.89
N TRP A 78 14.89 -17.27 -4.72
CA TRP A 78 16.17 -17.74 -4.17
C TRP A 78 16.34 -17.43 -2.67
N ARG A 79 15.35 -16.79 -2.02
CA ARG A 79 15.42 -16.51 -0.59
C ARG A 79 14.63 -17.54 0.22
N ASP A 80 15.11 -17.80 1.42
CA ASP A 80 14.51 -18.77 2.33
C ASP A 80 13.24 -18.21 2.98
N GLU A 81 12.20 -19.05 3.06
CA GLU A 81 10.89 -18.65 3.60
C GLU A 81 10.93 -18.35 5.11
N TRP A 82 11.92 -18.92 5.80
CA TRP A 82 12.12 -18.88 7.24
C TRP A 82 12.82 -17.60 7.71
N ASP A 83 13.41 -16.85 6.78
CA ASP A 83 14.01 -15.54 7.06
C ASP A 83 12.93 -14.47 6.88
N ASP A 84 12.38 -13.96 7.98
CA ASP A 84 11.38 -12.89 7.91
C ASP A 84 11.91 -11.60 7.25
N ALA A 85 13.23 -11.37 7.28
CA ALA A 85 13.86 -10.23 6.59
C ALA A 85 13.94 -10.41 5.06
N ALA A 86 13.73 -11.64 4.57
CA ALA A 86 13.67 -11.93 3.14
C ALA A 86 12.36 -11.50 2.47
N TRP A 87 11.31 -11.28 3.27
CA TRP A 87 10.01 -10.85 2.78
C TRP A 87 9.95 -9.32 2.65
N PHE A 88 9.68 -8.83 1.44
CA PHE A 88 9.45 -7.42 1.19
C PHE A 88 7.97 -7.13 0.92
N SER A 89 7.52 -5.92 1.23
CA SER A 89 6.12 -5.51 1.13
C SER A 89 5.86 -4.70 -0.13
N VAL A 90 4.79 -5.03 -0.84
CA VAL A 90 4.36 -4.38 -2.07
C VAL A 90 2.88 -4.02 -2.00
N THR A 91 2.51 -2.80 -2.36
CA THR A 91 1.11 -2.38 -2.49
C THR A 91 0.56 -2.75 -3.87
N ALA A 92 -0.56 -3.47 -3.91
CA ALA A 92 -1.27 -3.78 -5.15
C ALA A 92 -2.75 -4.13 -4.90
N SER A 93 -3.58 -3.96 -5.92
CA SER A 93 -5.01 -4.29 -5.85
C SER A 93 -5.29 -5.79 -5.87
N THR A 94 -4.47 -6.59 -6.56
CA THR A 94 -4.64 -8.04 -6.67
C THR A 94 -3.34 -8.79 -6.41
N ARG A 95 -3.45 -10.08 -6.07
CA ARG A 95 -2.28 -10.96 -5.84
C ARG A 95 -1.38 -11.08 -7.06
N SER A 96 -1.96 -11.18 -8.25
CA SER A 96 -1.21 -11.28 -9.51
C SER A 96 -0.44 -10.00 -9.80
N LYS A 97 -1.04 -8.83 -9.52
CA LYS A 97 -0.36 -7.54 -9.63
C LYS A 97 0.75 -7.38 -8.60
N ALA A 98 0.52 -7.83 -7.36
CA ALA A 98 1.56 -7.85 -6.32
C ALA A 98 2.77 -8.70 -6.74
N ARG A 99 2.52 -9.86 -7.36
CA ARG A 99 3.57 -10.74 -7.89
C ARG A 99 4.37 -10.07 -9.01
N TYR A 100 3.69 -9.39 -9.93
CA TYR A 100 4.33 -8.68 -11.03
C TYR A 100 5.17 -7.50 -10.54
N LYS A 101 4.65 -6.71 -9.60
CA LYS A 101 5.39 -5.59 -9.00
C LYS A 101 6.60 -6.07 -8.19
N ALA A 102 6.46 -7.20 -7.48
CA ALA A 102 7.59 -7.87 -6.85
C ALA A 102 8.62 -8.39 -7.85
N TYR A 103 8.19 -8.88 -9.02
CA TYR A 103 9.09 -9.26 -10.10
C TYR A 103 9.88 -8.06 -10.61
N LEU A 104 9.25 -6.90 -10.82
CA LEU A 104 9.92 -5.69 -11.28
C LEU A 104 11.01 -5.23 -10.29
N GLU A 105 10.67 -5.10 -9.00
CA GLU A 105 11.64 -4.71 -7.97
C GLU A 105 12.83 -5.68 -7.87
N LEU A 106 12.58 -6.98 -8.03
CA LEU A 106 13.65 -7.98 -8.01
C LEU A 106 14.46 -7.99 -9.31
N SER A 107 13.84 -7.69 -10.45
CA SER A 107 14.53 -7.61 -11.74
C SER A 107 15.50 -6.43 -11.81
N ASP A 108 15.25 -5.36 -11.05
CA ASP A 108 16.19 -4.23 -10.94
C ASP A 108 17.47 -4.62 -10.19
N VAL A 109 17.39 -5.60 -9.28
CA VAL A 109 18.52 -6.02 -8.41
C VAL A 109 19.22 -7.26 -8.96
N SER A 110 18.54 -8.07 -9.78
CA SER A 110 19.04 -9.36 -10.22
C SER A 110 18.55 -9.73 -11.62
N ASP A 111 19.41 -10.36 -12.41
CA ASP A 111 19.08 -10.89 -13.74
C ASP A 111 18.06 -12.03 -13.62
N MET A 112 16.78 -11.65 -13.63
CA MET A 112 15.66 -12.56 -13.54
C MET A 112 15.02 -12.79 -14.91
N SER A 113 14.70 -14.05 -15.20
CA SER A 113 13.89 -14.39 -16.36
C SER A 113 12.40 -14.22 -16.04
N GLY A 114 11.57 -13.90 -17.04
CA GLY A 114 10.11 -13.85 -16.87
C GLY A 114 9.49 -15.14 -16.31
N LYS A 115 10.18 -16.29 -16.43
CA LYS A 115 9.77 -17.57 -15.82
C LYS A 115 9.90 -17.57 -14.29
N ASP A 116 10.82 -16.77 -13.74
CA ASP A 116 11.05 -16.69 -12.30
C ASP A 116 9.94 -15.93 -11.57
N MET A 117 9.15 -15.11 -12.29
CA MET A 117 7.94 -14.48 -11.76
C MET A 117 6.99 -15.50 -11.11
N ILE A 118 6.80 -16.67 -11.72
CA ILE A 118 5.88 -17.71 -11.23
C ILE A 118 6.35 -18.27 -9.88
N ARG A 119 7.66 -18.25 -9.63
CA ARG A 119 8.28 -18.76 -8.42
C ARG A 119 8.24 -17.77 -7.25
N ILE A 120 7.89 -16.50 -7.50
CA ILE A 120 7.72 -15.50 -6.46
C ILE A 120 6.51 -15.88 -5.59
N ARG A 121 6.78 -16.12 -4.31
CA ARG A 121 5.73 -16.38 -3.32
C ARG A 121 5.15 -15.05 -2.89
N VAL A 122 3.82 -14.99 -2.88
CA VAL A 122 3.06 -13.79 -2.49
C VAL A 122 2.02 -14.20 -1.47
N LYS A 123 2.06 -13.58 -0.30
CA LYS A 123 1.06 -13.71 0.77
C LYS A 123 0.47 -12.33 1.07
N ALA A 124 -0.85 -12.24 1.24
CA ALA A 124 -1.46 -10.99 1.68
C ALA A 124 -0.89 -10.64 3.07
N ALA A 125 -0.47 -9.38 3.26
CA ALA A 125 -0.18 -8.94 4.62
C ALA A 125 -1.49 -9.03 5.38
N ARG A 126 -1.52 -9.78 6.50
CA ARG A 126 -2.67 -9.70 7.39
C ARG A 126 -2.79 -8.24 7.79
N PRO A 127 -3.98 -7.61 7.73
CA PRO A 127 -4.14 -6.30 8.33
C PRO A 127 -3.65 -6.44 9.77
N PHE A 128 -2.67 -5.63 10.14
CA PHE A 128 -2.22 -5.54 11.52
C PHE A 128 -3.47 -5.21 12.34
N LYS A 129 -4.04 -6.21 13.00
CA LYS A 129 -5.05 -5.98 14.02
C LYS A 129 -4.22 -5.37 15.14
N PRO A 130 -4.36 -4.07 15.48
CA PRO A 130 -3.73 -3.59 16.69
C PRO A 130 -4.21 -4.52 17.79
N SER A 131 -3.27 -5.26 18.40
CA SER A 131 -3.59 -6.12 19.52
C SER A 131 -4.26 -5.21 20.53
N ALA A 132 -5.57 -5.39 20.72
CA ALA A 132 -6.28 -4.74 21.80
C ALA A 132 -5.44 -5.01 23.05
N SER A 133 -4.96 -3.92 23.63
CA SER A 133 -4.24 -3.82 24.89
C SER A 133 -4.56 -5.00 25.80
N ALA A 134 -3.52 -5.75 26.19
CA ALA A 134 -3.53 -6.45 27.45
C ALA A 134 -3.79 -5.39 28.53
N VAL A 135 -5.04 -5.27 28.95
CA VAL A 135 -5.39 -4.62 30.20
C VAL A 135 -4.92 -5.59 31.28
N PRO A 136 -3.94 -5.25 32.13
CA PRO A 136 -3.71 -6.06 33.32
C PRO A 136 -4.97 -5.94 34.18
N SER A 137 -5.65 -7.07 34.36
CA SER A 137 -6.73 -7.23 35.32
C SER A 137 -6.17 -6.95 36.71
N SER A 138 -6.40 -5.73 37.21
CA SER A 138 -6.35 -5.46 38.64
C SER A 138 -7.72 -5.87 39.21
N ASP A 139 -7.86 -7.15 39.54
CA ASP A 139 -8.86 -7.57 40.50
C ASP A 139 -8.26 -7.35 41.89
N ASP A 140 -8.66 -6.24 42.50
CA ASP A 140 -8.58 -6.01 43.94
C ASP A 140 -9.45 -7.06 44.64
N ASP A 141 -8.84 -8.17 45.06
CA ASP A 141 -9.46 -9.06 46.03
C ASP A 141 -9.37 -8.42 47.42
N ILE A 142 -10.50 -7.86 47.82
CA ILE A 142 -10.87 -7.46 49.17
C ILE A 142 -10.75 -8.70 50.08
N ASP A 143 -9.69 -8.78 50.88
CA ASP A 143 -9.64 -9.72 52.01
C ASP A 143 -10.30 -9.05 53.22
N SER A 144 -11.63 -9.18 53.27
CA SER A 144 -12.42 -8.94 54.47
C SER A 144 -12.87 -10.28 55.02
N ASP A 145 -12.05 -10.94 55.83
CA ASP A 145 -12.58 -11.87 56.83
C ASP A 145 -11.77 -11.91 58.13
N LEU A 146 -12.44 -11.43 59.17
CA LEU A 146 -12.10 -11.53 60.58
C LEU A 146 -12.11 -13.00 61.04
N PRO A 147 -11.41 -13.32 62.13
CA PRO A 147 -12.10 -14.08 63.17
C PRO A 147 -11.99 -13.45 64.56
N PHE A 148 -13.15 -13.49 65.23
CA PHE A 148 -13.53 -13.27 66.63
C PHE A 148 -12.46 -13.10 67.70
#